data_AF-U6SRQ1-F1
#
_entry.id   AF-U6SRQ1-F1
#
_cell.length_a   1.000
_cell.length_b   1.000
_cell.length_c   1.000
_cell.angle_alpha   90.00
_cell.angle_beta   90.00
_cell.angle_gamma   90.00
#
_symmetry.space_group_name_H-M   'P 1'
#
loop_
_entity.id
_entity.type
_entity.pdbx_description
1 polymer ?
#
loop_
_entity_poly.entity_id
_entity_poly.type
_entity_poly.pdbx_seq_one_letter_code
_entity_poly.pdbx_strand_id
1 'polypeptide(L)'
;MPEYKICFSDDTAVKIKNYVDYYNLRIKLLNIKTEEVTEENIIKGALVKFLKDTEVSLQGTTLNKEVEEFGVLRNNFKSLSKELGIKQIDLAKLTQIDTSTLNLILNNKQQLSLENFLKLWAVFDYPSITEVLFRD
;
A
#
# COMPACT_ATOMS: atom_id res chain seq x y z
N MET A 1 -4.01 -6.40 36.81
CA MET A 1 -3.69 -6.25 35.38
C MET A 1 -2.53 -5.28 35.28
N PRO A 2 -1.59 -5.43 34.32
CA PRO A 2 -0.56 -4.43 34.11
C PRO A 2 -1.20 -3.09 33.72
N GLU A 3 -0.71 -1.99 34.30
CA GLU A 3 -1.21 -0.63 34.06
C GLU A 3 -0.13 0.18 33.35
N TYR A 4 -0.51 0.86 32.27
CA TYR A 4 0.39 1.69 31.47
C TYR A 4 -0.14 3.12 31.46
N LYS A 5 0.74 4.10 31.73
CA LYS A 5 0.42 5.53 31.60
C LYS A 5 0.94 6.04 30.26
N ILE A 6 0.05 6.64 29.46
CA ILE A 6 0.37 7.15 28.14
C ILE A 6 0.04 8.65 28.13
N CYS A 7 0.97 9.47 27.64
CA CYS A 7 0.77 10.90 27.48
C CYS A 7 0.68 11.23 25.99
N PHE A 8 -0.32 12.03 25.62
CA PHE A 8 -0.51 12.54 24.26
C PHE A 8 -0.28 14.04 24.21
N SER A 9 0.01 14.58 23.02
CA SER A 9 -0.09 16.02 22.80
C SER A 9 -1.55 16.47 22.91
N ASP A 10 -1.77 17.74 23.29
CA ASP A 10 -3.11 18.30 23.43
C ASP A 10 -3.95 18.14 22.14
N ASP A 11 -3.35 18.40 20.98
CA ASP A 11 -3.99 18.22 19.67
C ASP A 11 -4.44 16.76 19.45
N THR A 12 -3.62 15.79 19.85
CA THR A 12 -3.96 14.37 19.72
C THR A 12 -5.07 13.98 20.69
N ALA A 13 -5.04 14.47 21.93
CA ALA A 13 -6.08 14.22 22.92
C ALA A 13 -7.44 14.78 22.45
N VAL A 14 -7.45 16.01 21.91
CA VAL A 14 -8.66 16.60 21.32
C VAL A 14 -9.20 15.77 20.16
N LYS A 15 -8.31 15.28 19.28
CA LYS A 15 -8.73 14.39 18.18
C LYS A 15 -9.36 13.11 18.68
N ILE A 16 -8.75 12.43 19.66
CA ILE A 16 -9.29 11.20 20.25
C ILE A 16 -10.70 11.46 20.80
N LYS A 17 -10.86 12.52 21.59
CA LYS A 17 -12.15 12.91 22.15
C LYS A 17 -13.19 13.18 21.06
N ASN A 18 -12.86 13.95 20.03
CA ASN A 18 -13.77 14.24 18.92
C ASN A 18 -14.25 12.97 18.20
N TYR A 19 -13.37 11.97 18.04
CA TYR A 19 -13.76 10.69 17.44
C TYR A 19 -14.70 9.88 18.34
N VAL A 20 -14.47 9.88 19.66
CA VAL A 20 -15.37 9.26 20.64
C VAL A 20 -16.75 9.91 20.59
N ASP A 21 -16.78 11.24 20.67
CA ASP A 21 -18.02 12.03 20.66
C ASP A 21 -18.82 11.77 19.38
N TYR A 22 -18.15 11.76 18.22
CA TYR A 22 -18.77 11.43 16.95
C TYR A 22 -19.35 10.01 16.92
N TYR A 23 -18.60 9.03 17.41
CA TYR A 23 -19.03 7.63 17.40
C TYR A 23 -20.25 7.40 18.29
N ASN A 24 -20.24 7.96 19.51
CA ASN A 24 -21.37 7.86 20.44
C ASN A 24 -22.60 8.63 19.94
N LEU A 25 -22.40 9.79 19.33
CA LEU A 25 -23.48 10.52 18.66
C LEU A 25 -24.15 9.66 17.59
N ARG A 26 -23.34 8.97 16.76
CA ARG A 26 -23.84 8.07 15.72
C ARG A 26 -24.60 6.87 16.30
N ILE A 27 -24.10 6.24 17.37
CA ILE A 27 -24.81 5.16 18.08
C ILE A 27 -26.19 5.64 18.51
N LYS A 28 -26.26 6.82 19.14
CA LYS A 28 -27.49 7.41 19.65
C LYS A 28 -28.49 7.74 18.53
N LEU A 29 -28.03 8.38 17.46
CA LEU A 29 -28.88 8.74 16.31
C LEU A 29 -29.45 7.52 15.59
N LEU A 30 -28.67 6.44 15.51
CA LEU A 30 -29.08 5.20 14.84
C LEU A 30 -29.74 4.19 15.78
N ASN A 31 -29.93 4.55 17.06
CA ASN A 31 -30.49 3.69 18.11
C ASN A 31 -29.83 2.30 18.17
N ILE A 32 -28.52 2.24 17.95
CA ILE A 32 -27.74 1.00 17.98
C ILE A 32 -27.66 0.55 19.43
N LYS A 33 -28.10 -0.68 19.71
CA LYS A 33 -28.02 -1.28 21.05
C LYS A 33 -26.59 -1.75 21.34
N THR A 34 -25.72 -0.81 21.66
CA THR A 34 -24.34 -1.04 22.09
C THR A 34 -24.01 -0.09 23.24
N GLU A 35 -23.00 -0.44 24.02
CA GLU A 35 -22.43 0.45 25.03
C GLU A 35 -21.76 1.65 24.38
N GLU A 36 -21.78 2.80 25.07
CA GLU A 36 -21.02 3.97 24.67
C GLU A 36 -19.52 3.66 24.71
N VAL A 37 -18.81 4.14 23.71
CA VAL A 37 -17.37 3.98 23.59
C VAL A 37 -16.68 5.09 24.37
N THR A 38 -15.65 4.77 25.12
CA THR A 38 -14.80 5.75 25.82
C THR A 38 -13.50 6.02 25.05
N GLU A 39 -12.78 7.09 25.41
CA GLU A 39 -11.43 7.35 24.90
C GLU A 39 -10.50 6.16 25.16
N GLU A 40 -10.61 5.52 26.32
CA GLU A 40 -9.84 4.33 26.67
C GLU A 40 -10.16 3.16 25.73
N ASN A 41 -11.43 2.96 25.35
CA ASN A 41 -11.80 1.91 24.39
C ASN A 41 -11.17 2.15 23.02
N ILE A 42 -11.17 3.40 22.54
CA ILE A 42 -10.52 3.75 21.26
C ILE A 42 -9.01 3.52 21.35
N ILE A 43 -8.36 3.98 22.41
CA ILE A 43 -6.91 3.79 22.60
C ILE A 43 -6.54 2.31 22.62
N LYS A 44 -7.27 1.50 23.42
CA LYS A 44 -7.09 0.04 23.46
C LYS A 44 -7.32 -0.60 22.10
N GLY A 45 -8.41 -0.24 21.41
CA GLY A 45 -8.74 -0.76 20.10
C GLY A 45 -7.68 -0.43 19.05
N ALA A 46 -7.18 0.81 19.04
CA ALA A 46 -6.11 1.25 18.16
C ALA A 46 -4.80 0.52 18.44
N LEU A 47 -4.42 0.35 19.72
CA LEU A 47 -3.23 -0.42 20.11
C LEU A 47 -3.33 -1.89 19.71
N VAL A 48 -4.46 -2.55 19.99
CA VAL A 48 -4.68 -3.95 19.59
C VAL A 48 -4.63 -4.08 18.07
N LYS A 49 -5.29 -3.16 17.34
CA LYS A 49 -5.23 -3.17 15.88
C LYS A 49 -3.80 -2.97 15.38
N PHE A 50 -3.07 -1.99 15.90
CA PHE A 50 -1.69 -1.72 15.52
C PHE A 50 -0.79 -2.93 15.80
N LEU A 51 -0.90 -3.55 16.98
CA LEU A 51 -0.16 -4.76 17.32
C LEU A 51 -0.52 -5.91 16.39
N LYS A 52 -1.81 -6.10 16.08
CA LYS A 52 -2.25 -7.16 15.17
C LYS A 52 -1.81 -6.92 13.73
N ASP A 53 -1.87 -5.68 13.25
CA ASP A 53 -1.39 -5.27 11.93
C ASP A 53 0.13 -5.41 11.85
N THR A 54 0.84 -5.10 12.96
CA THR A 54 2.28 -5.30 13.09
C THR A 54 2.62 -6.78 13.18
N GLU A 55 1.84 -7.61 13.87
CA GLU A 55 2.00 -9.06 13.92
C GLU A 55 1.73 -9.70 12.57
N VAL A 56 0.72 -9.24 11.83
CA VAL A 56 0.45 -9.69 10.45
C VAL A 56 1.55 -9.21 9.51
N SER A 57 2.06 -8.00 9.68
CA SER A 57 3.24 -7.51 8.95
C SER A 57 4.49 -8.27 9.35
N LEU A 58 4.61 -8.70 10.61
CA LEU A 58 5.69 -9.52 11.16
C LEU A 58 5.59 -10.99 10.75
N GLN A 59 4.41 -11.56 10.59
CA GLN A 59 4.15 -12.89 10.02
C GLN A 59 4.34 -12.85 8.50
N GLY A 60 3.90 -11.77 7.87
CA GLY A 60 4.27 -11.43 6.50
C GLY A 60 5.77 -11.26 6.35
N THR A 61 6.50 -10.74 7.36
CA THR A 61 7.96 -10.60 7.32
C THR A 61 8.75 -11.78 7.87
N THR A 62 8.16 -12.68 8.66
CA THR A 62 8.76 -13.96 9.08
C THR A 62 8.55 -15.07 8.05
N LEU A 63 7.59 -14.92 7.13
CA LEU A 63 7.63 -15.57 5.82
C LEU A 63 8.61 -14.87 4.84
N ASN A 64 9.12 -13.68 5.16
CA ASN A 64 10.08 -12.93 4.32
C ASN A 64 11.53 -12.94 4.79
N LYS A 65 11.92 -13.76 5.78
CA LYS A 65 13.36 -14.06 5.95
C LYS A 65 13.89 -14.93 4.81
N GLU A 66 13.02 -15.59 4.06
CA GLU A 66 13.34 -16.22 2.78
C GLU A 66 13.10 -15.28 1.57
N VAL A 67 12.50 -14.09 1.75
CA VAL A 67 12.29 -13.13 0.64
C VAL A 67 13.50 -12.23 0.36
N GLU A 68 14.52 -12.24 1.22
CA GLU A 68 15.85 -11.80 0.79
C GLU A 68 16.49 -12.75 -0.25
N GLU A 69 15.99 -13.98 -0.43
CA GLU A 69 16.43 -14.84 -1.55
C GLU A 69 15.64 -14.58 -2.85
N PHE A 70 14.46 -13.98 -2.75
CA PHE A 70 13.65 -13.64 -3.91
C PHE A 70 14.05 -12.25 -4.41
N GLY A 71 15.16 -12.20 -5.16
CA GLY A 71 15.78 -10.99 -5.74
C GLY A 71 14.81 -9.95 -6.31
N VAL A 72 15.29 -8.70 -6.43
CA VAL A 72 14.48 -7.55 -6.86
C VAL A 72 13.79 -7.84 -8.19
N LEU A 73 12.46 -7.80 -8.20
CA LEU A 73 11.65 -8.03 -9.40
C LEU A 73 11.84 -6.88 -10.39
N ARG A 74 12.51 -7.16 -11.50
CA ARG A 74 12.74 -6.24 -12.61
C ARG A 74 11.76 -6.47 -13.74
N ASN A 75 11.70 -5.51 -14.65
CA ASN A 75 10.91 -5.56 -15.87
C ASN A 75 11.77 -5.47 -17.14
N ASN A 76 11.24 -6.03 -18.23
CA ASN A 76 11.87 -6.06 -19.55
C ASN A 76 11.19 -5.14 -20.58
N PHE A 77 10.30 -4.24 -20.16
CA PHE A 77 9.52 -3.39 -21.08
C PHE A 77 10.39 -2.50 -21.98
N LYS A 78 11.61 -2.16 -21.54
CA LYS A 78 12.57 -1.40 -22.36
C LYS A 78 13.13 -2.21 -23.54
N SER A 79 13.30 -3.51 -23.38
CA SER A 79 13.76 -4.37 -24.48
C SER A 79 12.59 -4.65 -25.42
N LEU A 80 11.42 -4.99 -24.86
CA LEU A 80 10.19 -5.19 -25.62
C LEU A 80 9.82 -3.95 -26.46
N SER A 81 9.99 -2.74 -25.90
CA SER A 81 9.74 -1.51 -26.67
C SER A 81 10.68 -1.36 -27.86
N LYS A 82 11.93 -1.81 -27.74
CA LYS A 82 12.90 -1.77 -28.84
C LYS A 82 12.58 -2.78 -29.93
N GLU A 83 12.21 -4.00 -29.54
CA GLU A 83 11.83 -5.07 -30.47
C GLU A 83 10.61 -4.70 -31.31
N LEU A 84 9.61 -4.07 -30.70
CA LEU A 84 8.40 -3.61 -31.38
C LEU A 84 8.53 -2.23 -32.03
N GLY A 85 9.70 -1.57 -31.92
CA GLY A 85 9.93 -0.23 -32.48
C GLY A 85 9.10 0.89 -31.84
N ILE A 86 8.58 0.68 -30.62
CA ILE A 86 7.75 1.65 -29.90
C ILE A 86 8.65 2.65 -29.16
N LYS A 87 8.48 3.94 -29.42
CA LYS A 87 9.23 4.98 -28.71
C LYS A 87 8.61 5.23 -27.34
N GLN A 88 9.46 5.64 -26.38
CA GLN A 88 9.01 6.00 -25.03
C GLN A 88 7.95 7.11 -25.02
N ILE A 89 8.01 8.05 -25.98
CA ILE A 89 7.02 9.11 -26.09
C ILE A 89 5.63 8.57 -26.47
N ASP A 90 5.59 7.47 -27.22
CA ASP A 90 4.35 6.82 -27.65
C ASP A 90 3.79 5.98 -26.51
N LEU A 91 4.66 5.28 -25.76
CA LEU A 91 4.28 4.60 -24.51
C LEU A 91 3.65 5.56 -23.51
N ALA A 92 4.24 6.75 -23.29
CA ALA A 92 3.70 7.74 -22.37
C ALA A 92 2.29 8.20 -22.78
N LYS A 93 2.04 8.37 -24.09
CA LYS A 93 0.71 8.70 -24.61
C LYS A 93 -0.29 7.57 -24.45
N LEU A 94 0.09 6.34 -24.81
CA LEU A 94 -0.78 5.16 -24.78
C LEU A 94 -1.15 4.74 -23.35
N THR A 95 -0.19 4.83 -22.43
CA THR A 95 -0.38 4.43 -21.02
C THR A 95 -0.87 5.57 -20.13
N GLN A 96 -0.80 6.82 -20.59
CA GLN A 96 -1.02 8.02 -19.77
C GLN A 96 -0.10 8.08 -18.55
N ILE A 97 1.07 7.43 -18.61
CA ILE A 97 2.12 7.51 -17.60
C ILE A 97 3.02 8.68 -17.99
N ASP A 98 3.36 9.54 -17.03
CA ASP A 98 4.27 10.65 -17.30
C ASP A 98 5.65 10.14 -17.73
N THR A 99 6.30 10.88 -18.63
CA THR A 99 7.59 10.48 -19.22
C THR A 99 8.69 10.29 -18.18
N SER A 100 8.64 11.00 -17.04
CA SER A 100 9.64 10.89 -15.99
C SER A 100 9.51 9.56 -15.22
N THR A 101 8.31 9.21 -14.80
CA THR A 101 7.97 7.92 -14.17
C THR A 101 8.23 6.77 -15.13
N LEU A 102 7.82 6.91 -16.39
CA LEU A 102 8.06 5.89 -17.39
C LEU A 102 9.57 5.65 -17.60
N ASN A 103 10.39 6.71 -17.57
CA ASN A 103 11.85 6.56 -17.65
C ASN A 103 12.42 5.79 -16.45
N LEU A 104 11.92 6.06 -15.25
CA LEU A 104 12.35 5.34 -14.05
C LEU A 104 11.95 3.85 -14.10
N ILE A 105 10.71 3.58 -14.53
CA ILE A 105 10.18 2.22 -14.70
C ILE A 105 10.98 1.43 -15.74
N LEU A 106 11.14 1.96 -16.95
CA LEU A 106 11.84 1.26 -18.05
C LEU A 106 13.30 0.98 -17.74
N ASN A 107 13.92 1.75 -16.84
CA ASN A 107 15.31 1.54 -16.41
C ASN A 107 15.42 0.77 -15.08
N ASN A 108 14.34 0.20 -14.56
CA ASN A 108 14.31 -0.51 -13.27
C ASN A 108 14.84 0.34 -12.10
N LYS A 109 14.68 1.67 -12.17
CA LYS A 109 15.04 2.61 -11.08
C LYS A 109 13.89 2.84 -10.10
N GLN A 110 12.68 2.43 -10.47
CA GLN A 110 11.49 2.49 -9.65
C GLN A 110 10.72 1.18 -9.80
N GLN A 111 10.21 0.66 -8.68
CA GLN A 111 9.36 -0.53 -8.69
C GLN A 111 8.08 -0.25 -9.47
N LEU A 112 7.71 -1.18 -10.34
CA LEU A 112 6.50 -1.09 -11.13
C LEU A 112 5.27 -1.31 -10.22
N SER A 113 4.37 -0.33 -10.16
CA SER A 113 3.07 -0.52 -9.53
C SER A 113 2.19 -1.42 -10.38
N LEU A 114 1.20 -2.10 -9.76
CA LEU A 114 0.27 -2.95 -10.49
C LEU A 114 -0.48 -2.17 -11.59
N GLU A 115 -0.90 -0.94 -11.32
CA GLU A 115 -1.59 -0.10 -12.31
C GLU A 115 -0.70 0.17 -13.52
N ASN A 116 0.55 0.60 -13.29
CA ASN A 116 1.49 0.88 -14.38
C ASN A 116 1.89 -0.39 -15.13
N PHE A 117 1.97 -1.53 -14.43
CA PHE A 117 2.16 -2.84 -15.06
C PHE A 117 1.03 -3.14 -16.03
N LEU A 118 -0.22 -3.09 -15.58
CA LEU A 118 -1.38 -3.44 -16.43
C LEU A 118 -1.47 -2.53 -17.66
N LYS A 119 -1.20 -1.23 -17.50
CA LYS A 119 -1.17 -0.27 -18.61
C LYS A 119 -0.11 -0.62 -19.64
N LEU A 120 1.11 -0.90 -19.20
CA LEU A 120 2.19 -1.32 -20.11
C LEU A 120 1.86 -2.67 -20.75
N TRP A 121 1.48 -3.66 -19.94
CA TRP A 121 1.17 -5.01 -20.37
C TRP A 121 0.10 -5.04 -21.47
N ALA A 122 -0.94 -4.23 -21.35
CA ALA A 122 -1.97 -4.07 -22.38
C ALA A 122 -1.42 -3.45 -23.68
N VAL A 123 -0.51 -2.47 -23.60
CA VAL A 123 0.12 -1.86 -24.79
C VAL A 123 0.99 -2.87 -25.55
N PHE A 124 1.57 -3.84 -24.84
CA PHE A 124 2.37 -4.91 -25.44
C PHE A 124 1.55 -6.13 -25.87
N ASP A 125 0.21 -6.04 -25.84
CA ASP A 125 -0.72 -7.14 -26.17
C ASP A 125 -0.55 -8.39 -25.28
N TYR A 126 -0.39 -8.14 -23.98
CA TYR A 126 -0.42 -9.16 -22.94
C TYR A 126 0.60 -10.31 -23.13
N PRO A 127 1.90 -10.01 -23.29
CA PRO A 127 2.96 -11.03 -23.35
C PRO A 127 2.97 -11.89 -22.08
N SER A 128 3.64 -13.05 -22.11
CA SER A 128 3.73 -13.89 -20.91
C SER A 128 4.41 -13.14 -19.76
N ILE A 129 3.97 -13.40 -18.52
CA ILE A 129 4.52 -12.74 -17.33
C ILE A 129 6.04 -12.92 -17.24
N THR A 130 6.55 -14.08 -17.66
CA THR A 130 7.98 -14.42 -17.66
C THR A 130 8.79 -13.65 -18.70
N GLU A 131 8.17 -13.11 -19.75
CA GLU A 131 8.85 -12.25 -20.74
C GLU A 131 8.96 -10.81 -20.24
N VAL A 132 8.00 -10.36 -19.43
CA VAL A 132 7.94 -8.98 -18.93
C VAL A 132 8.59 -8.80 -17.57
N LEU A 133 8.57 -9.81 -16.70
CA LEU A 133 9.06 -9.72 -15.33
C LEU A 133 10.08 -10.83 -15.06
N PHE A 134 11.18 -10.45 -14.44
CA PHE A 134 12.26 -11.37 -14.07
C PHE A 134 12.90 -10.97 -12.75
N ARG A 135 13.64 -11.88 -12.14
CA ARG A 135 14.47 -11.63 -10.96
C ARG A 135 15.93 -11.86 -11.36
N ASP A 136 16.83 -11.05 -10.82
CA ASP A 136 18.26 -11.34 -10.85
C ASP A 136 18.60 -12.50 -9.92
#